data_AF-A0A9Y4N605-F1
#
_entry.id   AF-A0A9Y4N605-F1
#
_cell.length_a   1.000
_cell.length_b   1.000
_cell.length_c   1.000
_cell.angle_alpha   90.00
_cell.angle_beta   90.00
_cell.angle_gamma   90.00
#
_symmetry.space_group_name_H-M   'P 1'
#
loop_
_entity.id
_entity.type
_entity.pdbx_description
1 polymer ?
#
loop_
_entity_poly.entity_id
_entity_poly.type
_entity_poly.pdbx_seq_one_letter_code
_entity_poly.pdbx_strand_id
1 'polypeptide(L)'
;MNIDEKFFRKHQQIPDQTIVRTPYGGRLVVTMPHGNNIVVHFKDKDLVRHKKRWSQIMYLYYLLGYKLMTKYYSSWRMGENEKELKEMVQREKHNTYLLALDGDTDFQPSSVMLLIDRMKMYPRVGAVCGRVHPTGSGPAVWFQKFEYAVSHWLQKTAEHVFGCVLCSPGCFSLFRAAALMDDNVMKRYSTKSMEASHYIQYDQGEDRWLSNLLLKQGWRVEYNSASDSYTNAPEGFKELYNQRRRWGPSTLANTVDLLGSTTLISKRNSSLSKPYMFYQLFAIISVILAPATICLMAAGSLTYIFGIHSGGALIIAVIPPAIYLGLCFHLKSDTQITIAAVMSDKW
;
A
#
# COMPACT_ATOMS: atom_id res chain seq x y z
N MET A 1 27.81 15.29 1.97
CA MET A 1 27.83 13.82 2.02
C MET A 1 29.22 13.40 1.56
N ASN A 2 30.14 13.15 2.50
CA ASN A 2 31.49 12.67 2.15
C ASN A 2 31.38 11.18 1.81
N ILE A 3 31.06 10.89 0.55
CA ILE A 3 31.18 9.52 0.03
C ILE A 3 32.68 9.27 -0.09
N ASP A 4 33.23 8.44 0.79
CA ASP A 4 34.64 8.05 0.77
C ASP A 4 34.95 7.37 -0.56
N GLU A 5 35.69 8.04 -1.43
CA GLU A 5 36.13 7.53 -2.74
C GLU A 5 36.89 6.20 -2.62
N LYS A 6 37.39 5.84 -1.43
CA LYS A 6 38.01 4.53 -1.18
C LYS A 6 37.03 3.36 -1.26
N PHE A 7 35.71 3.58 -1.13
CA PHE A 7 34.72 2.51 -1.26
C PHE A 7 34.71 1.90 -2.68
N PHE A 8 34.95 2.72 -3.72
CA PHE A 8 34.99 2.29 -5.11
C PHE A 8 36.36 1.74 -5.56
N ARG A 9 37.42 1.88 -4.74
CA ARG A 9 38.78 1.40 -5.07
C ARG A 9 39.03 -0.06 -4.70
N LYS A 10 38.18 -0.70 -3.90
CA LYS A 10 38.24 -2.16 -3.73
C LYS A 10 37.55 -2.81 -4.92
N HIS A 11 38.31 -3.49 -5.77
CA HIS A 11 37.78 -4.56 -6.60
C HIS A 11 37.23 -5.65 -5.66
N GLN A 12 35.99 -5.49 -5.22
CA GLN A 12 35.25 -6.56 -4.58
C GLN A 12 35.13 -7.66 -5.64
N GLN A 13 35.59 -8.86 -5.28
CA GLN A 13 35.40 -10.05 -6.09
C GLN A 13 33.92 -10.11 -6.46
N ILE A 14 33.60 -10.07 -7.76
CA ILE A 14 32.22 -10.09 -8.23
C ILE A 14 31.61 -11.37 -7.66
N PRO A 15 30.56 -11.29 -6.84
CA PRO A 15 29.99 -12.48 -6.22
C PRO A 15 29.47 -13.43 -7.32
N ASP A 16 29.51 -14.73 -7.06
CA ASP A 16 29.04 -15.73 -8.03
C ASP A 16 27.63 -15.38 -8.48
N GLN A 17 27.49 -15.23 -9.80
CA GLN A 17 26.26 -14.81 -10.44
C GLN A 17 25.75 -15.86 -11.42
N THR A 18 24.46 -16.16 -11.36
CA THR A 18 23.79 -17.08 -12.28
C THR A 18 22.63 -16.38 -12.95
N ILE A 19 22.62 -16.38 -14.29
CA ILE A 19 21.53 -15.85 -15.09
C ILE A 19 20.65 -17.02 -15.54
N VAL A 20 19.35 -16.94 -15.23
CA VAL A 20 18.37 -17.97 -15.55
C VAL A 20 17.27 -17.37 -16.40
N ARG A 21 17.00 -17.98 -17.56
CA ARG A 21 15.83 -17.63 -18.37
C ARG A 21 14.58 -18.12 -17.67
N THR A 22 13.55 -17.29 -17.59
CA THR A 22 12.30 -17.60 -16.89
C THR A 22 11.09 -17.41 -17.81
N PRO A 23 9.94 -18.03 -17.51
CA PRO A 23 8.71 -17.84 -18.30
C PRO A 23 8.20 -16.39 -18.35
N TYR A 24 8.72 -15.50 -17.49
CA TYR A 24 8.36 -14.09 -17.42
C TYR A 24 9.48 -13.16 -17.87
N GLY A 25 10.60 -13.68 -18.38
CA GLY A 25 11.77 -12.91 -18.80
C GLY A 25 13.08 -13.55 -18.32
N GLY A 26 13.76 -12.91 -17.39
CA GLY A 26 15.03 -13.36 -16.83
C GLY A 26 15.12 -13.21 -15.32
N ARG A 27 16.09 -13.91 -14.73
CA ARG A 27 16.41 -13.82 -13.30
C ARG A 27 17.92 -13.87 -13.11
N LEU A 28 18.45 -12.90 -12.38
CA LEU A 28 19.83 -12.88 -11.92
C LEU A 28 19.85 -13.30 -10.45
N VAL A 29 20.66 -14.30 -10.13
CA VAL A 29 20.90 -14.75 -8.76
C VAL A 29 22.34 -14.42 -8.42
N VAL A 30 22.54 -13.64 -7.37
CA VAL A 30 23.85 -13.25 -6.86
C VAL A 30 24.00 -13.83 -5.45
N THR A 31 24.99 -14.68 -5.23
CA THR A 31 25.28 -15.22 -3.90
C THR A 31 26.22 -14.28 -3.16
N MET A 32 25.70 -13.66 -2.11
CA MET A 32 26.45 -12.74 -1.25
C MET A 32 27.49 -13.50 -0.41
N PRO A 33 28.55 -12.83 0.10
CA PRO A 33 29.66 -13.49 0.82
C PRO A 33 29.29 -14.38 2.02
N HIS A 34 28.09 -14.21 2.58
CA HIS A 34 27.58 -15.00 3.70
C HIS A 34 26.48 -16.01 3.30
N GLY A 35 26.41 -16.38 2.02
CA GLY A 35 25.46 -17.38 1.50
C GLY A 35 24.04 -16.88 1.23
N ASN A 36 23.73 -15.62 1.57
CA ASN A 36 22.45 -15.01 1.24
C ASN A 36 22.35 -14.74 -0.26
N ASN A 37 21.21 -15.04 -0.87
CA ASN A 37 21.00 -14.77 -2.29
C ASN A 37 20.26 -13.45 -2.50
N ILE A 38 20.81 -12.57 -3.34
CA ILE A 38 20.06 -11.48 -3.95
C ILE A 38 19.52 -12.00 -5.28
N VAL A 39 18.20 -11.93 -5.44
CA VAL A 39 17.52 -12.41 -6.64
C VAL A 39 16.84 -11.24 -7.32
N VAL A 40 17.35 -10.85 -8.49
CA VAL A 40 16.79 -9.78 -9.32
C VAL A 40 15.97 -10.40 -10.44
N HIS A 41 14.71 -10.00 -10.55
CA HIS A 41 13.81 -10.48 -11.59
C HIS A 41 13.67 -9.44 -12.70
N PHE A 42 14.11 -9.79 -13.91
CA PHE A 42 13.94 -8.98 -15.11
C PHE A 42 12.65 -9.39 -15.80
N LYS A 43 11.62 -8.57 -15.58
CA LYS A 43 10.30 -8.78 -16.16
C LYS A 43 10.28 -8.35 -17.62
N ASP A 44 9.97 -9.27 -18.52
CA ASP A 44 9.69 -8.98 -19.91
C ASP A 44 8.30 -8.33 -20.02
N LYS A 45 8.24 -7.17 -20.69
CA LYS A 45 7.02 -6.38 -20.88
C LYS A 45 6.00 -7.07 -21.79
N ASP A 46 6.46 -7.93 -22.69
CA ASP A 46 5.61 -8.61 -23.66
C ASP A 46 5.00 -9.89 -23.05
N LEU A 47 5.64 -10.43 -22.00
CA LEU A 47 5.18 -11.62 -21.28
C LEU A 47 4.37 -11.30 -20.01
N VAL A 48 4.71 -10.21 -19.33
CA VAL A 48 4.02 -9.80 -18.10
C VAL A 48 3.48 -8.39 -18.22
N ARG A 49 2.22 -8.23 -17.82
CA ARG A 49 1.50 -6.97 -17.83
C ARG A 49 2.27 -5.84 -17.13
N HIS A 50 2.09 -4.64 -17.67
CA HIS A 50 2.61 -3.40 -17.12
C HIS A 50 1.91 -3.03 -15.81
N LYS A 51 2.50 -2.12 -15.03
CA LYS A 51 2.10 -1.64 -13.68
C LYS A 51 2.69 -2.45 -12.51
N LYS A 52 2.74 -1.78 -11.35
CA LYS A 52 3.32 -2.27 -10.08
C LYS A 52 2.66 -3.57 -9.60
N ARG A 53 1.32 -3.61 -9.58
CA ARG A 53 0.54 -4.80 -9.17
C ARG A 53 0.95 -6.08 -9.89
N TRP A 54 1.16 -6.03 -11.21
CA TRP A 54 1.53 -7.23 -11.98
C TRP A 54 2.95 -7.71 -11.70
N SER A 55 3.86 -6.81 -11.36
CA SER A 55 5.18 -7.20 -10.84
C SER A 55 5.04 -7.88 -9.48
N GLN A 56 4.21 -7.35 -8.57
CA GLN A 56 3.93 -8.00 -7.28
C GLN A 56 3.31 -9.39 -7.46
N ILE A 57 2.33 -9.54 -8.36
CA ILE A 57 1.72 -10.84 -8.68
C ILE A 57 2.79 -11.84 -9.13
N MET A 58 3.69 -11.44 -10.04
CA MET A 58 4.80 -12.29 -10.50
C MET A 58 5.69 -12.73 -9.33
N TYR A 59 6.07 -11.80 -8.42
CA TYR A 59 6.84 -12.13 -7.22
C TYR A 59 6.09 -13.09 -6.29
N LEU A 60 4.80 -12.89 -6.08
CA LEU A 60 3.98 -13.76 -5.23
C LEU A 60 3.87 -15.17 -5.81
N TYR A 61 3.69 -15.33 -7.12
CA TYR A 61 3.75 -16.65 -7.78
C TYR A 61 5.13 -17.30 -7.63
N TYR A 62 6.21 -16.53 -7.74
CA TYR A 62 7.55 -17.05 -7.56
C TYR A 62 7.84 -17.48 -6.11
N LEU A 63 7.50 -16.64 -5.13
CA LEU A 63 7.81 -16.90 -3.72
C LEU A 63 6.89 -17.97 -3.12
N LEU A 64 5.59 -17.85 -3.36
CA LEU A 64 4.58 -18.74 -2.77
C LEU A 64 4.35 -19.98 -3.62
N GLY A 65 4.18 -19.82 -4.94
CA GLY A 65 3.88 -20.93 -5.84
C GLY A 65 5.11 -21.78 -6.17
N TYR A 66 6.25 -21.16 -6.43
CA TYR A 66 7.47 -21.89 -6.80
C TYR A 66 8.34 -22.20 -5.58
N LYS A 67 8.89 -21.18 -4.91
CA LYS A 67 9.87 -21.39 -3.82
C LYS A 67 9.31 -22.14 -2.61
N LEU A 68 8.07 -21.85 -2.20
CA LEU A 68 7.45 -22.51 -1.06
C LEU A 68 6.83 -23.86 -1.46
N MET A 69 5.94 -23.89 -2.46
CA MET A 69 5.19 -25.12 -2.76
C MET A 69 5.97 -26.19 -3.53
N THR A 70 6.98 -25.84 -4.34
CA THR A 70 7.73 -26.85 -5.12
C THR A 70 8.50 -27.83 -4.22
N LYS A 71 8.87 -27.43 -2.99
CA LYS A 71 9.50 -28.32 -2.00
C LYS A 71 8.68 -29.58 -1.71
N TYR A 72 7.35 -29.44 -1.72
CA TYR A 72 6.40 -30.51 -1.43
C TYR A 72 5.94 -31.26 -2.67
N TYR A 73 6.21 -30.71 -3.86
CA TYR A 73 5.76 -31.30 -5.12
C TYR A 73 6.44 -32.65 -5.40
N SER A 74 7.73 -32.78 -5.07
CA SER A 74 8.45 -34.06 -5.15
C SER A 74 7.84 -35.11 -4.23
N SER A 75 7.58 -34.76 -2.97
CA SER A 75 6.97 -35.65 -1.98
C SER A 75 5.55 -36.09 -2.38
N TRP A 76 4.74 -35.18 -2.93
CA TRP A 76 3.45 -35.54 -3.53
C TRP A 76 3.58 -36.53 -4.70
N ARG A 77 4.57 -36.35 -5.58
CA ARG A 77 4.81 -37.29 -6.69
C ARG A 77 5.27 -38.66 -6.24
N MET A 78 5.94 -38.75 -5.09
CA MET A 78 6.41 -40.00 -4.50
C MET A 78 5.30 -40.75 -3.75
N GLY A 79 4.08 -40.21 -3.67
CA GLY A 79 2.95 -40.87 -3.03
C GLY A 79 3.01 -40.88 -1.50
N GLU A 80 3.74 -39.92 -0.89
CA GLU A 80 3.72 -39.73 0.56
C GLU A 80 2.30 -39.40 1.07
N ASN A 81 2.08 -39.59 2.38
CA ASN A 81 0.77 -39.41 3.02
C ASN A 81 0.21 -37.98 2.81
N GLU A 82 -0.89 -37.88 2.06
CA GLU A 82 -1.50 -36.60 1.69
C GLU A 82 -1.90 -35.75 2.91
N LYS A 83 -2.35 -36.38 4.00
CA LYS A 83 -2.78 -35.68 5.21
C LYS A 83 -1.58 -35.02 5.90
N GLU A 84 -0.50 -35.75 6.08
CA GLU A 84 0.73 -35.26 6.72
C GLU A 84 1.35 -34.12 5.89
N LEU A 85 1.42 -34.30 4.57
CA LEU A 85 1.86 -33.26 3.63
C LEU A 85 1.04 -31.99 3.74
N LYS A 86 -0.30 -32.10 3.78
CA LYS A 86 -1.19 -30.94 3.96
C LYS A 86 -0.90 -30.22 5.27
N GLU A 87 -0.72 -30.94 6.37
CA GLU A 87 -0.40 -30.36 7.69
C GLU A 87 0.97 -29.65 7.68
N MET A 88 1.99 -30.27 7.07
CA MET A 88 3.33 -29.67 6.92
C MET A 88 3.28 -28.38 6.09
N VAL A 89 2.60 -28.41 4.94
CA VAL A 89 2.42 -27.25 4.08
C VAL A 89 1.71 -26.12 4.83
N GLN A 90 0.65 -26.43 5.59
CA GLN A 90 -0.04 -25.41 6.38
C GLN A 90 0.87 -24.80 7.45
N ARG A 91 1.66 -25.62 8.13
CA ARG A 91 2.64 -25.14 9.12
C ARG A 91 3.71 -24.25 8.49
N GLU A 92 4.27 -24.62 7.34
CA GLU A 92 5.29 -23.78 6.68
C GLU A 92 4.68 -22.48 6.14
N LYS A 93 3.49 -22.53 5.53
CA LYS A 93 2.74 -21.32 5.13
C LYS A 93 2.49 -20.37 6.31
N HIS A 94 2.18 -20.92 7.48
CA HIS A 94 1.91 -20.10 8.66
C HIS A 94 3.17 -19.45 9.24
N ASN A 95 4.34 -20.07 9.05
CA ASN A 95 5.64 -19.60 9.55
C ASN A 95 6.52 -18.97 8.45
N THR A 96 5.97 -18.73 7.26
CA THR A 96 6.64 -18.04 6.16
C THR A 96 6.10 -16.62 6.06
N TYR A 97 7.02 -15.64 6.04
CA TYR A 97 6.69 -14.23 5.98
C TYR A 97 7.35 -13.56 4.77
N LEU A 98 6.61 -12.67 4.12
CA LEU A 98 7.06 -11.92 2.95
C LEU A 98 7.13 -10.44 3.33
N LEU A 99 8.33 -9.86 3.28
CA LEU A 99 8.55 -8.43 3.54
C LEU A 99 8.43 -7.67 2.22
N ALA A 100 7.48 -6.73 2.15
CA ALA A 100 7.35 -5.75 1.09
C ALA A 100 8.06 -4.46 1.50
N LEU A 101 8.90 -3.96 0.59
CA LEU A 101 9.76 -2.79 0.75
C LEU A 101 9.73 -1.97 -0.54
N ASP A 102 9.58 -0.65 -0.41
CA ASP A 102 9.85 0.27 -1.52
C ASP A 102 11.37 0.51 -1.62
N GLY A 103 11.84 0.85 -2.83
CA GLY A 103 13.27 0.95 -3.14
C GLY A 103 13.97 2.15 -2.48
N ASP A 104 13.21 3.07 -1.90
CA ASP A 104 13.63 4.28 -1.21
C ASP A 104 13.29 4.25 0.29
N THR A 105 13.05 3.05 0.84
CA THR A 105 12.79 2.87 2.27
C THR A 105 14.01 2.36 3.02
N ASP A 106 14.44 3.11 4.02
CA ASP A 106 15.44 2.70 5.01
C ASP A 106 14.76 2.15 6.28
N PHE A 107 15.35 1.12 6.88
CA PHE A 107 14.85 0.52 8.12
C PHE A 107 15.98 -0.14 8.91
N GLN A 108 15.77 -0.34 10.21
CA GLN A 108 16.69 -1.09 11.06
C GLN A 108 16.30 -2.57 11.13
N PRO A 109 17.27 -3.51 11.26
CA PRO A 109 16.94 -4.93 11.41
C PRO A 109 15.98 -5.22 12.57
N SER A 110 16.10 -4.48 13.67
CA SER A 110 15.18 -4.56 14.82
C SER A 110 13.73 -4.24 14.44
N SER A 111 13.49 -3.32 13.50
CA SER A 111 12.14 -2.99 13.02
C SER A 111 11.47 -4.21 12.39
N VAL A 112 12.20 -5.01 11.60
CA VAL A 112 11.67 -6.24 10.99
C VAL A 112 11.39 -7.30 12.06
N MET A 113 12.26 -7.43 13.07
CA MET A 113 12.06 -8.37 14.18
C MET A 113 10.76 -8.05 14.94
N LEU A 114 10.48 -6.77 15.19
CA LEU A 114 9.23 -6.34 15.82
C LEU A 114 7.98 -6.69 14.98
N LEU A 115 8.06 -6.69 13.65
CA LEU A 115 6.97 -7.15 12.78
C LEU A 115 6.80 -8.68 12.88
N ILE A 116 7.91 -9.42 12.86
CA ILE A 116 7.91 -10.88 13.00
C ILE A 116 7.31 -11.29 14.36
N ASP A 117 7.71 -10.63 15.45
CA ASP A 117 7.21 -10.92 16.79
C ASP A 117 5.70 -10.75 16.91
N ARG A 118 5.16 -9.68 16.31
CA ARG A 118 3.70 -9.47 16.22
C ARG A 118 3.01 -10.60 15.46
N MET A 119 3.57 -10.98 14.31
CA MET A 119 3.02 -12.08 13.50
C MET A 119 3.11 -13.43 14.23
N LYS A 120 4.16 -13.68 15.01
CA LYS A 120 4.29 -14.92 15.80
C LYS A 120 3.32 -14.96 16.97
N MET A 121 3.10 -13.82 17.63
CA MET A 121 2.19 -13.69 18.77
C MET A 121 0.73 -13.92 18.38
N TYR A 122 0.32 -13.48 17.19
CA TYR A 122 -1.07 -13.53 16.76
C TYR A 122 -1.25 -14.32 15.45
N PRO A 123 -1.68 -15.60 15.52
CA PRO A 123 -1.85 -16.47 14.35
C PRO A 123 -2.79 -15.93 13.27
N ARG A 124 -3.83 -15.16 13.67
CA ARG A 124 -4.81 -14.58 12.73
C ARG A 124 -4.37 -13.28 12.07
N VAL A 125 -3.18 -12.78 12.40
CA VAL A 125 -2.62 -11.60 11.71
C VAL A 125 -2.04 -12.05 10.38
N GLY A 126 -2.63 -11.53 9.30
CA GLY A 126 -2.23 -11.82 7.92
C GLY A 126 -1.24 -10.81 7.37
N ALA A 127 -1.23 -9.58 7.91
CA ALA A 127 -0.24 -8.57 7.58
C ALA A 127 0.01 -7.63 8.77
N VAL A 128 1.22 -7.09 8.86
CA VAL A 128 1.58 -6.05 9.83
C VAL A 128 2.44 -5.00 9.14
N CYS A 129 2.14 -3.74 9.40
CA CYS A 129 2.94 -2.61 8.91
C CYS A 129 3.64 -1.88 10.05
N GLY A 130 4.82 -1.34 9.77
CA GLY A 130 5.55 -0.48 10.69
C GLY A 130 5.10 0.98 10.63
N ARG A 131 5.62 1.77 11.56
CA ARG A 131 5.57 3.23 11.53
C ARG A 131 6.51 3.74 10.44
N VAL A 132 5.95 4.59 9.58
CA VAL A 132 6.66 5.19 8.45
C VAL A 132 6.92 6.66 8.77
N HIS A 133 8.16 7.08 8.59
CA HIS A 133 8.65 8.44 8.78
C HIS A 133 9.02 9.04 7.43
N PRO A 134 8.31 10.07 6.97
CA PRO A 134 8.70 10.79 5.77
C PRO A 134 9.98 11.60 6.01
N THR A 135 10.93 11.45 5.10
CA THR A 135 12.23 12.13 5.07
C THR A 135 12.32 13.06 3.85
N GLY A 136 13.30 13.96 3.83
CA GLY A 136 13.43 15.03 2.83
C GLY A 136 13.27 16.42 3.43
N SER A 137 13.20 17.43 2.56
CA SER A 137 13.19 18.84 2.93
C SER A 137 12.13 19.67 2.18
N GLY A 138 11.75 20.80 2.76
CA GLY A 138 10.83 21.77 2.15
C GLY A 138 9.36 21.68 2.61
N PRO A 139 8.52 22.65 2.20
CA PRO A 139 7.13 22.79 2.68
C PRO A 139 6.25 21.57 2.39
N ALA A 140 6.40 20.94 1.22
CA ALA A 140 5.67 19.73 0.85
C ALA A 140 5.96 18.58 1.82
N VAL A 141 7.23 18.41 2.22
CA VAL A 141 7.64 17.38 3.18
C VAL A 141 7.14 17.70 4.59
N TRP A 142 7.13 18.97 5.01
CA TRP A 142 6.56 19.36 6.30
C TRP A 142 5.06 19.04 6.37
N PHE A 143 4.33 19.35 5.30
CA PHE A 143 2.93 18.98 5.16
C PHE A 143 2.75 17.46 5.23
N GLN A 144 3.57 16.69 4.51
CA GLN A 144 3.54 15.22 4.59
C GLN A 144 3.83 14.70 5.99
N LYS A 145 4.81 15.26 6.71
CA LYS A 145 5.11 14.88 8.10
C LYS A 145 3.90 15.06 9.00
N PHE A 146 3.22 16.21 8.89
CA PHE A 146 1.99 16.46 9.63
C PHE A 146 0.89 15.47 9.27
N GLU A 147 0.66 15.23 7.98
CA GLU A 147 -0.36 14.28 7.53
C GLU A 147 -0.07 12.85 7.96
N TYR A 148 1.19 12.40 7.94
CA TYR A 148 1.58 11.09 8.47
C TYR A 148 1.36 11.02 9.97
N ALA A 149 1.66 12.08 10.73
CA ALA A 149 1.37 12.11 12.15
C ALA A 149 -0.13 11.93 12.43
N VAL A 150 -1.00 12.64 11.71
CA VAL A 150 -2.46 12.53 11.88
C VAL A 150 -3.01 11.20 11.37
N SER A 151 -2.67 10.81 10.13
CA SER A 151 -3.27 9.63 9.48
C SER A 151 -2.60 8.32 9.88
N HIS A 152 -1.28 8.28 9.96
CA HIS A 152 -0.53 7.05 10.21
C HIS A 152 -0.20 6.84 11.69
N TRP A 153 0.08 7.90 12.45
CA TRP A 153 0.46 7.73 13.86
C TRP A 153 -0.75 7.80 14.79
N LEU A 154 -1.70 8.70 14.52
CA LEU A 154 -2.93 8.81 15.32
C LEU A 154 -4.04 7.89 14.79
N GLN A 155 -4.50 8.10 13.55
CA GLN A 155 -5.68 7.38 13.04
C GLN A 155 -5.44 5.88 12.90
N LYS A 156 -4.33 5.40 12.31
CA LYS A 156 -4.05 3.95 12.26
C LYS A 156 -3.93 3.32 13.64
N THR A 157 -3.42 4.04 14.64
CA THR A 157 -3.38 3.55 16.02
C THR A 157 -4.79 3.40 16.57
N ALA A 158 -5.67 4.39 16.35
CA ALA A 158 -7.07 4.29 16.72
C ALA A 158 -7.77 3.11 16.01
N GLU A 159 -7.58 2.97 14.69
CA GLU A 159 -8.12 1.84 13.91
C GLU A 159 -7.62 0.50 14.44
N HIS A 160 -6.35 0.39 14.78
CA HIS A 160 -5.76 -0.82 15.35
C HIS A 160 -6.40 -1.18 16.70
N VAL A 161 -6.69 -0.19 17.55
CA VAL A 161 -7.32 -0.39 18.86
C VAL A 161 -8.80 -0.76 18.71
N PHE A 162 -9.56 -0.04 17.88
CA PHE A 162 -11.01 -0.28 17.72
C PHE A 162 -11.33 -1.53 16.88
N GLY A 163 -10.39 -1.98 16.06
CA GLY A 163 -10.56 -3.15 15.22
C GLY A 163 -9.24 -3.58 14.58
N CYS A 164 -9.01 -3.11 13.36
CA CYS A 164 -7.78 -3.35 12.62
C CYS A 164 -7.52 -2.26 11.58
N VAL A 165 -6.28 -2.16 11.14
CA VAL A 165 -5.89 -1.18 10.13
C VAL A 165 -6.39 -1.62 8.75
N LEU A 166 -6.89 -0.68 7.95
CA LEU A 166 -7.49 -1.01 6.65
C LEU A 166 -6.48 -1.16 5.50
N CYS A 167 -5.21 -0.80 5.72
CA CYS A 167 -4.18 -0.81 4.69
C CYS A 167 -2.78 -1.03 5.29
N SER A 168 -2.10 -2.06 4.80
CA SER A 168 -0.66 -2.28 4.97
C SER A 168 0.06 -1.64 3.76
N PRO A 169 0.78 -0.51 3.93
CA PRO A 169 1.43 0.19 2.83
C PRO A 169 2.61 -0.61 2.26
N GLY A 170 2.84 -0.52 0.94
CA GLY A 170 3.90 -1.29 0.27
C GLY A 170 5.33 -0.94 0.68
N CYS A 171 5.55 0.22 1.33
CA CYS A 171 6.88 0.70 1.67
C CYS A 171 7.59 -0.08 2.78
N PHE A 172 6.84 -0.61 3.76
CA PHE A 172 7.38 -1.42 4.87
C PHE A 172 6.28 -2.25 5.55
N SER A 173 5.98 -3.42 4.98
CA SER A 173 4.92 -4.32 5.46
C SER A 173 5.32 -5.78 5.39
N LEU A 174 4.99 -6.54 6.41
CA LEU A 174 5.23 -7.97 6.48
C LEU A 174 3.91 -8.74 6.30
N PHE A 175 3.87 -9.68 5.37
CA PHE A 175 2.70 -10.50 5.05
C PHE A 175 2.93 -11.96 5.39
N ARG A 176 1.91 -12.65 5.89
CA ARG A 176 1.95 -14.11 6.11
C ARG A 176 1.65 -14.85 4.82
N ALA A 177 2.46 -15.84 4.49
CA ALA A 177 2.22 -16.67 3.30
C ALA A 177 0.85 -17.37 3.38
N ALA A 178 0.45 -17.91 4.54
CA ALA A 178 -0.88 -18.50 4.72
C ALA A 178 -2.03 -17.53 4.36
N ALA A 179 -1.90 -16.25 4.70
CA ALA A 179 -2.92 -15.24 4.41
C ALA A 179 -2.96 -14.87 2.93
N LEU A 180 -1.79 -14.72 2.29
CA LEU A 180 -1.70 -14.46 0.85
C LEU A 180 -2.20 -15.64 0.02
N MET A 181 -1.98 -16.87 0.50
CA MET A 181 -2.39 -18.11 -0.16
C MET A 181 -3.80 -18.57 0.21
N ASP A 182 -4.55 -17.77 0.98
CA ASP A 182 -5.93 -18.08 1.30
C ASP A 182 -6.82 -17.96 0.05
N ASP A 183 -7.94 -18.66 0.10
CA ASP A 183 -8.91 -18.73 -0.96
C ASP A 183 -9.36 -17.32 -1.35
N ASN A 184 -9.37 -17.07 -2.66
CA ASN A 184 -9.75 -15.79 -3.26
C ASN A 184 -8.84 -14.58 -2.99
N VAL A 185 -7.74 -14.70 -2.24
CA VAL A 185 -6.78 -13.57 -2.11
C VAL A 185 -6.00 -13.43 -3.40
N MET A 186 -5.05 -14.32 -3.68
CA MET A 186 -4.24 -14.25 -4.90
C MET A 186 -5.08 -14.36 -6.18
N LYS A 187 -6.14 -15.18 -6.16
CA LYS A 187 -7.07 -15.31 -7.30
C LYS A 187 -7.69 -13.96 -7.67
N ARG A 188 -8.24 -13.20 -6.71
CA ARG A 188 -8.82 -11.87 -6.98
C ARG A 188 -7.76 -10.81 -7.21
N TYR A 189 -6.63 -10.89 -6.53
CA TYR A 189 -5.54 -9.94 -6.71
C TYR A 189 -5.02 -9.94 -8.16
N SER A 190 -5.00 -11.13 -8.77
CA SER A 190 -4.60 -11.36 -10.16
C SER A 190 -5.68 -11.09 -11.23
N THR A 191 -6.88 -10.65 -10.83
CA THR A 191 -7.95 -10.31 -11.78
C THR A 191 -7.59 -9.08 -12.59
N LYS A 192 -7.83 -9.12 -13.90
CA LYS A 192 -7.58 -7.98 -14.79
C LYS A 192 -8.54 -6.83 -14.48
N SER A 193 -8.04 -5.60 -14.54
CA SER A 193 -8.88 -4.42 -14.49
C SER A 193 -9.61 -4.26 -15.82
N MET A 194 -10.94 -4.31 -15.78
CA MET A 194 -11.78 -4.20 -16.98
C MET A 194 -12.70 -2.97 -16.95
N GLU A 195 -12.89 -2.36 -15.77
CA GLU A 195 -13.82 -1.24 -15.55
C GLU A 195 -13.09 -0.10 -14.86
N ALA A 196 -13.62 1.12 -14.96
CA ALA A 196 -13.01 2.32 -14.35
C ALA A 196 -12.76 2.15 -12.84
N SER A 197 -13.73 1.57 -12.13
CA SER A 197 -13.64 1.22 -10.71
C SER A 197 -12.47 0.28 -10.43
N HIS A 198 -12.26 -0.74 -11.27
CA HIS A 198 -11.16 -1.70 -11.15
C HIS A 198 -9.80 -1.02 -11.29
N TYR A 199 -9.64 -0.06 -12.19
CA TYR A 199 -8.35 0.66 -12.32
C TYR A 199 -8.04 1.50 -11.06
N ILE A 200 -9.06 2.15 -10.48
CA ILE A 200 -8.90 2.92 -9.24
C ILE A 200 -8.59 2.00 -8.06
N GLN A 201 -9.36 0.91 -7.92
CA GLN A 201 -9.25 0.02 -6.78
C GLN A 201 -8.01 -0.87 -6.86
N TYR A 202 -7.77 -1.52 -8.01
CA TYR A 202 -6.78 -2.57 -8.14
C TYR A 202 -5.40 -2.04 -8.53
N ASP A 203 -5.32 -1.04 -9.42
CA ASP A 203 -4.03 -0.60 -9.98
C ASP A 203 -3.47 0.68 -9.34
N GLN A 204 -4.31 1.57 -8.81
CA GLN A 204 -3.86 2.79 -8.13
C GLN A 204 -3.66 2.62 -6.63
N GLY A 205 -4.35 1.66 -6.01
CA GLY A 205 -4.25 1.34 -4.59
C GLY A 205 -4.06 -0.15 -4.35
N GLU A 206 -3.11 -0.76 -5.06
CA GLU A 206 -2.85 -2.20 -5.04
C GLU A 206 -2.59 -2.75 -3.64
N ASP A 207 -1.86 -1.99 -2.80
CA ASP A 207 -1.57 -2.38 -1.41
C ASP A 207 -2.85 -2.41 -0.55
N ARG A 208 -3.75 -1.44 -0.79
CA ARG A 208 -5.05 -1.33 -0.11
C ARG A 208 -6.02 -2.40 -0.60
N TRP A 209 -5.97 -2.72 -1.89
CA TRP A 209 -6.73 -3.82 -2.46
C TRP A 209 -6.31 -5.16 -1.88
N LEU A 210 -5.00 -5.43 -1.79
CA LEU A 210 -4.49 -6.64 -1.17
C LEU A 210 -4.92 -6.73 0.30
N SER A 211 -4.80 -5.63 1.05
CA SER A 211 -5.25 -5.56 2.45
C SER A 211 -6.75 -5.86 2.58
N ASN A 212 -7.58 -5.27 1.73
CA ASN A 212 -9.03 -5.50 1.71
C ASN A 212 -9.37 -6.98 1.41
N LEU A 213 -8.64 -7.63 0.51
CA LEU A 213 -8.80 -9.07 0.25
C LEU A 213 -8.47 -9.92 1.48
N LEU A 214 -7.40 -9.60 2.21
CA LEU A 214 -7.05 -10.28 3.46
C LEU A 214 -8.14 -10.11 4.52
N LEU A 215 -8.60 -8.87 4.71
CA LEU A 215 -9.67 -8.53 5.64
C LEU A 215 -10.98 -9.27 5.33
N LYS A 216 -11.33 -9.38 4.04
CA LYS A 216 -12.50 -10.14 3.55
C LYS A 216 -12.40 -11.65 3.79
N GLN A 217 -11.19 -12.21 3.86
CA GLN A 217 -10.97 -13.60 4.26
C GLN A 217 -10.88 -13.83 5.78
N GLY A 218 -11.04 -12.78 6.59
CA GLY A 218 -11.03 -12.93 8.06
C GLY A 218 -9.66 -12.73 8.70
N TRP A 219 -8.63 -12.38 7.92
CA TRP A 219 -7.33 -12.03 8.47
C TRP A 219 -7.35 -10.64 9.09
N ARG A 220 -6.56 -10.46 10.15
CA ARG A 220 -6.31 -9.15 10.75
C ARG A 220 -5.10 -8.49 10.10
N VAL A 221 -5.19 -7.17 9.88
CA VAL A 221 -4.07 -6.33 9.49
C VAL A 221 -3.71 -5.43 10.67
N GLU A 222 -2.46 -5.48 11.12
CA GLU A 222 -2.00 -4.75 12.30
C GLU A 222 -1.00 -3.63 11.97
N TYR A 223 -0.85 -2.73 12.94
CA TYR A 223 0.12 -1.65 12.90
C TYR A 223 1.02 -1.71 14.14
N ASN A 224 2.33 -1.76 13.93
CA ASN A 224 3.31 -1.76 15.01
C ASN A 224 4.00 -0.39 15.08
N SER A 225 3.59 0.44 16.04
CA SER A 225 4.13 1.78 16.26
C SER A 225 5.60 1.80 16.71
N ALA A 226 6.13 0.69 17.22
CA ALA A 226 7.53 0.57 17.64
C ALA A 226 8.46 0.15 16.48
N SER A 227 7.91 -0.26 15.33
CA SER A 227 8.69 -0.73 14.19
C SER A 227 8.89 0.42 13.19
N ASP A 228 10.05 1.05 13.20
CA ASP A 228 10.31 2.27 12.43
C ASP A 228 10.93 2.02 11.05
N SER A 229 10.47 2.79 10.08
CA SER A 229 10.97 2.87 8.70
C SER A 229 10.95 4.31 8.20
N TYR A 230 11.84 4.64 7.26
CA TYR A 230 12.06 5.99 6.75
C TYR A 230 11.94 5.96 5.23
N THR A 231 11.12 6.82 4.64
CA THR A 231 10.87 6.86 3.18
C THR A 231 11.01 8.29 2.67
N ASN A 232 11.40 8.46 1.42
CA ASN A 232 11.52 9.78 0.81
C ASN A 232 10.14 10.35 0.49
N ALA A 233 9.83 11.52 1.05
CA ALA A 233 8.60 12.22 0.73
C ALA A 233 8.75 13.04 -0.57
N PRO A 234 7.68 13.18 -1.37
CA PRO A 234 7.61 14.16 -2.45
C PRO A 234 8.02 15.57 -2.00
N GLU A 235 9.06 16.11 -2.63
CA GLU A 235 9.52 17.49 -2.37
C GLU A 235 8.82 18.50 -3.31
N GLY A 236 8.45 18.06 -4.52
CA GLY A 236 7.79 18.91 -5.51
C GLY A 236 6.27 18.78 -5.52
N PHE A 237 5.58 19.88 -5.85
CA PHE A 237 4.11 19.90 -5.99
C PHE A 237 3.59 18.86 -6.98
N LYS A 238 4.27 18.65 -8.12
CA LYS A 238 3.84 17.67 -9.14
C LYS A 238 3.82 16.24 -8.59
N GLU A 239 4.86 15.86 -7.85
CA GLU A 239 4.97 14.53 -7.25
C GLU A 239 3.94 14.34 -6.14
N LEU A 240 3.82 15.34 -5.26
CA LEU A 240 2.80 15.36 -4.20
C LEU A 240 1.40 15.21 -4.80
N TYR A 241 1.05 16.01 -5.80
CA TYR A 241 -0.25 15.98 -6.44
C TYR A 241 -0.53 14.62 -7.09
N ASN A 242 0.43 14.06 -7.82
CA ASN A 242 0.29 12.72 -8.42
C ASN A 242 0.10 11.62 -7.38
N GLN A 243 0.72 11.73 -6.21
CA GLN A 243 0.49 10.82 -5.09
C GLN A 243 -0.98 10.91 -4.63
N ARG A 244 -1.51 12.13 -4.43
CA ARG A 244 -2.89 12.35 -3.96
C ARG A 244 -3.96 11.87 -4.94
N ARG A 245 -3.72 12.06 -6.25
CA ARG A 245 -4.60 11.55 -7.30
C ARG A 245 -4.78 10.04 -7.27
N ARG A 246 -3.79 9.30 -6.76
CA ARG A 246 -3.88 7.84 -6.61
C ARG A 246 -4.46 7.45 -5.27
N TRP A 247 -3.99 8.07 -4.19
CA TRP A 247 -4.32 7.67 -2.82
C TRP A 247 -5.76 8.00 -2.43
N GLY A 248 -6.26 9.19 -2.76
CA GLY A 248 -7.61 9.61 -2.39
C GLY A 248 -8.69 8.71 -3.01
N PRO A 249 -8.75 8.59 -4.35
CA PRO A 249 -9.75 7.75 -5.02
C PRO A 249 -9.65 6.27 -4.64
N SER A 250 -8.45 5.72 -4.53
CA SER A 250 -8.28 4.30 -4.15
C SER A 250 -8.67 4.03 -2.69
N THR A 251 -8.46 5.00 -1.80
CA THR A 251 -8.94 4.96 -0.41
C THR A 251 -10.46 4.87 -0.37
N LEU A 252 -11.14 5.80 -1.06
CA LEU A 252 -12.59 5.83 -1.14
C LEU A 252 -13.15 4.53 -1.73
N ALA A 253 -12.65 4.10 -2.90
CA ALA A 253 -13.13 2.90 -3.59
C ALA A 253 -12.99 1.63 -2.72
N ASN A 254 -11.84 1.44 -2.07
CA ASN A 254 -11.64 0.26 -1.22
C ASN A 254 -12.47 0.29 0.07
N THR A 255 -12.62 1.45 0.72
CA THR A 255 -13.47 1.52 1.92
C THR A 255 -14.94 1.32 1.57
N VAL A 256 -15.43 1.87 0.46
CA VAL A 256 -16.81 1.65 -0.01
C VAL A 256 -17.06 0.17 -0.32
N ASP A 257 -16.12 -0.51 -1.00
CA ASP A 257 -16.20 -1.95 -1.25
C ASP A 257 -16.20 -2.80 0.04
N LEU A 258 -15.43 -2.38 1.05
CA LEU A 258 -15.43 -3.00 2.37
C LEU A 258 -16.79 -2.81 3.08
N LEU A 259 -17.32 -1.59 3.07
CA LEU A 259 -18.61 -1.22 3.67
C LEU A 259 -19.78 -1.95 2.99
N GLY A 260 -19.76 -2.09 1.66
CA GLY A 260 -20.76 -2.87 0.91
C GLY A 260 -20.79 -4.35 1.29
N SER A 261 -19.71 -4.86 1.89
CA SER A 261 -19.57 -6.25 2.35
C SER A 261 -19.70 -6.41 3.88
N THR A 262 -20.18 -5.39 4.60
CA THR A 262 -20.19 -5.32 6.08
C THR A 262 -20.72 -6.59 6.75
N THR A 263 -21.89 -7.09 6.35
CA THR A 263 -22.53 -8.24 7.00
C THR A 263 -21.72 -9.53 6.86
N LEU A 264 -21.12 -9.76 5.69
CA LEU A 264 -20.28 -10.93 5.43
C LEU A 264 -18.98 -10.84 6.23
N ILE A 265 -18.34 -9.67 6.18
CA ILE A 265 -17.04 -9.43 6.80
C ILE A 265 -17.17 -9.49 8.32
N SER A 266 -18.18 -8.86 8.92
CA SER A 266 -18.39 -8.87 10.38
C SER A 266 -18.61 -10.27 10.95
N LYS A 267 -19.10 -11.21 10.13
CA LYS A 267 -19.25 -12.62 10.53
C LYS A 267 -17.94 -13.40 10.45
N ARG A 268 -17.09 -13.09 9.46
CA ARG A 268 -15.82 -13.79 9.20
C ARG A 268 -14.64 -13.21 9.98
N ASN A 269 -14.65 -11.90 10.21
CA ASN A 269 -13.54 -11.16 10.78
C ASN A 269 -13.97 -10.45 12.07
N SER A 270 -13.57 -10.98 13.22
CA SER A 270 -13.91 -10.38 14.52
C SER A 270 -13.30 -8.99 14.73
N SER A 271 -12.24 -8.63 13.96
CA SER A 271 -11.61 -7.31 14.02
C SER A 271 -12.38 -6.24 13.23
N LEU A 272 -13.36 -6.65 12.42
CA LEU A 272 -14.22 -5.76 11.63
C LEU A 272 -15.67 -5.89 12.09
N SER A 273 -15.90 -5.58 13.37
CA SER A 273 -17.22 -5.62 13.99
C SER A 273 -18.19 -4.61 13.35
N LYS A 274 -19.50 -4.81 13.51
CA LYS A 274 -20.50 -3.86 12.99
C LYS A 274 -20.30 -2.42 13.52
N PRO A 275 -19.98 -2.19 14.82
CA PRO A 275 -19.65 -0.85 15.30
C PRO A 275 -18.42 -0.25 14.61
N TYR A 276 -17.38 -1.06 14.37
CA TYR A 276 -16.20 -0.59 13.63
C TYR A 276 -16.53 -0.23 12.18
N MET A 277 -17.38 -1.03 11.52
CA MET A 277 -17.86 -0.73 10.17
C MET A 277 -18.72 0.55 10.14
N PHE A 278 -19.49 0.83 11.20
CA PHE A 278 -20.22 2.09 11.35
C PHE A 278 -19.27 3.29 11.53
N TYR A 279 -18.20 3.13 12.32
CA TYR A 279 -17.13 4.14 12.40
C TYR A 279 -16.52 4.44 11.02
N GLN A 280 -16.24 3.39 10.23
CA GLN A 280 -15.72 3.55 8.87
C GLN A 280 -16.72 4.22 7.91
N LEU A 281 -18.02 3.98 8.09
CA LEU A 281 -19.07 4.69 7.34
C LEU A 281 -19.04 6.19 7.65
N PHE A 282 -18.97 6.56 8.93
CA PHE A 282 -18.88 7.96 9.35
C PHE A 282 -17.62 8.65 8.81
N ALA A 283 -16.48 7.95 8.81
CA ALA A 283 -15.24 8.45 8.24
C ALA A 283 -15.37 8.75 6.74
N ILE A 284 -16.02 7.86 5.97
CA ILE A 284 -16.25 8.08 4.53
C ILE A 284 -17.22 9.23 4.26
N ILE A 285 -18.30 9.34 5.03
CA ILE A 285 -19.22 10.48 4.93
C ILE A 285 -18.47 11.79 5.19
N SER A 286 -17.62 11.82 6.21
CA SER A 286 -16.80 12.99 6.55
C SER A 286 -15.87 13.39 5.40
N VAL A 287 -15.22 12.42 4.74
CA VAL A 287 -14.36 12.67 3.57
C VAL A 287 -15.14 13.22 2.38
N ILE A 288 -16.35 12.72 2.13
CA ILE A 288 -17.22 13.19 1.04
C ILE A 288 -17.68 14.64 1.29
N LEU A 289 -17.95 15.00 2.55
CA LEU A 289 -18.39 16.34 2.93
C LEU A 289 -17.25 17.37 3.03
N ALA A 290 -15.99 16.93 3.18
CA ALA A 290 -14.85 17.81 3.41
C ALA A 290 -14.70 18.96 2.37
N PRO A 291 -14.86 18.74 1.04
CA PRO A 291 -14.79 19.83 0.07
C PRO A 291 -15.87 20.90 0.29
N ALA A 292 -17.07 20.49 0.69
CA ALA A 292 -18.17 21.41 0.99
C ALA A 292 -17.86 22.23 2.24
N THR A 293 -17.30 21.61 3.29
CA THR A 293 -16.84 22.32 4.49
C THR A 293 -15.79 23.38 4.18
N ILE A 294 -14.82 23.07 3.32
CA ILE A 294 -13.80 24.04 2.89
C ILE A 294 -14.43 25.22 2.15
N CYS A 295 -15.37 24.97 1.23
CA CYS A 295 -16.09 26.04 0.54
C CYS A 295 -16.88 26.93 1.50
N LEU A 296 -17.54 26.33 2.50
CA LEU A 296 -18.26 27.06 3.54
C LEU A 296 -17.32 27.91 4.42
N MET A 297 -16.15 27.39 4.79
CA MET A 297 -15.15 28.14 5.55
C MET A 297 -14.59 29.32 4.76
N ALA A 298 -14.31 29.13 3.47
CA ALA A 298 -13.89 30.21 2.58
C ALA A 298 -15.00 31.28 2.43
N ALA A 299 -16.25 30.85 2.21
CA ALA A 299 -17.40 31.75 2.12
C ALA A 299 -17.63 32.54 3.43
N GLY A 300 -17.49 31.88 4.59
CA GLY A 300 -17.57 32.53 5.89
C GLY A 300 -16.48 33.59 6.09
N SER A 301 -15.25 33.28 5.65
CA SER A 301 -14.13 34.22 5.69
C SER A 301 -14.38 35.44 4.80
N LEU A 302 -14.90 35.23 3.58
CA LEU A 302 -15.26 36.31 2.65
C LEU A 302 -16.37 37.21 3.22
N THR A 303 -17.38 36.60 3.85
CA THR A 303 -18.48 37.33 4.51
C THR A 303 -17.94 38.18 5.66
N TYR A 304 -17.08 37.60 6.50
CA TYR A 304 -16.53 38.27 7.68
C TYR A 304 -15.58 39.42 7.34
N ILE A 305 -14.66 39.20 6.40
CA ILE A 305 -13.60 40.17 6.06
C ILE A 305 -14.13 41.28 5.15
N PHE A 306 -14.92 40.92 4.13
CA PHE A 306 -15.32 41.84 3.07
C PHE A 306 -16.79 42.28 3.15
N GLY A 307 -17.56 41.78 4.12
CA GLY A 307 -18.98 42.12 4.27
C GLY A 307 -19.86 41.62 3.13
N ILE A 308 -19.39 40.65 2.33
CA ILE A 308 -20.13 40.10 1.20
C ILE A 308 -21.32 39.30 1.72
N HIS A 309 -22.50 39.48 1.11
CA HIS A 309 -23.68 38.67 1.45
C HIS A 309 -23.38 37.16 1.35
N SER A 310 -23.82 36.38 2.33
CA SER A 310 -23.48 34.96 2.49
C SER A 310 -23.68 34.11 1.23
N GLY A 311 -24.80 34.32 0.52
CA GLY A 311 -25.08 33.64 -0.75
C GLY A 311 -24.07 33.98 -1.84
N GLY A 312 -23.66 35.24 -1.95
CA GLY A 312 -22.65 35.68 -2.92
C GLY A 312 -21.26 35.15 -2.57
N ALA A 313 -20.89 35.18 -1.30
CA ALA A 313 -19.63 34.63 -0.81
C ALA A 313 -19.50 33.12 -1.09
N LEU A 314 -20.60 32.37 -0.94
CA LEU A 314 -20.63 30.94 -1.26
C LEU A 314 -20.45 30.68 -2.76
N ILE A 315 -21.13 31.46 -3.62
CA ILE A 315 -20.96 31.35 -5.08
C ILE A 315 -19.49 31.59 -5.44
N ILE A 316 -18.87 32.65 -4.90
CA ILE A 316 -17.46 32.96 -5.14
C ILE A 316 -16.55 31.80 -4.69
N ALA A 317 -16.80 31.22 -3.51
CA ALA A 317 -16.00 30.11 -2.99
C ALA A 317 -16.09 28.83 -3.82
N VAL A 318 -17.22 28.56 -4.49
CA VAL A 318 -17.46 27.36 -5.29
C VAL A 318 -16.94 27.49 -6.73
N ILE A 319 -16.82 28.71 -7.27
CA ILE A 319 -16.38 28.93 -8.65
C ILE A 319 -15.01 28.27 -8.96
N PRO A 320 -13.93 28.49 -8.18
CA PRO A 320 -12.63 27.88 -8.48
C PRO A 320 -12.65 26.34 -8.53
N PRO A 321 -13.18 25.61 -7.53
CA PRO A 321 -13.23 24.15 -7.61
C PRO A 321 -14.16 23.65 -8.73
N ALA A 322 -15.26 24.36 -9.04
CA ALA A 322 -16.14 23.99 -10.15
C ALA A 322 -15.45 24.13 -11.52
N ILE A 323 -14.72 25.23 -11.74
CA ILE A 323 -13.90 25.42 -12.95
C ILE A 323 -12.85 24.31 -13.05
N TYR A 324 -12.12 24.05 -11.96
CA TYR A 324 -11.07 23.03 -11.97
C TYR A 324 -11.63 21.64 -12.25
N LEU A 325 -12.80 21.31 -11.69
CA LEU A 325 -13.50 20.05 -11.94
C LEU A 325 -13.88 19.91 -13.42
N GLY A 326 -14.45 20.97 -14.02
CA GLY A 326 -14.77 20.99 -15.46
C GLY A 326 -13.54 20.78 -16.34
N LEU A 327 -12.41 21.43 -16.01
CA LEU A 327 -11.15 21.25 -16.73
C LEU A 327 -10.60 19.83 -16.63
N CYS A 328 -10.81 19.14 -15.49
CA CYS A 328 -10.35 17.77 -15.30
C CYS A 328 -11.01 16.75 -16.25
N PHE A 329 -12.19 17.05 -16.81
CA PHE A 329 -12.85 16.17 -17.79
C PHE A 329 -12.23 16.22 -19.19
N HIS A 330 -11.57 17.32 -19.55
CA HIS A 330 -11.10 17.56 -20.92
C HIS A 330 -9.58 17.60 -21.05
N LEU A 331 -8.86 17.94 -19.99
CA LEU A 331 -7.41 18.16 -20.06
C LEU A 331 -6.59 16.89 -19.76
N LYS A 332 -5.37 16.85 -20.28
CA LYS A 332 -4.38 15.80 -19.93
C LYS A 332 -3.86 15.99 -18.50
N SER A 333 -3.38 14.91 -17.88
CA SER A 333 -2.94 14.91 -16.47
C SER A 333 -1.88 15.96 -16.17
N ASP A 334 -0.87 16.15 -17.03
CA ASP A 334 0.19 17.14 -16.79
C ASP A 334 -0.34 18.58 -16.82
N THR A 335 -1.28 18.87 -17.72
CA THR A 335 -1.94 20.17 -17.81
C THR A 335 -2.80 20.44 -16.57
N GLN A 336 -3.57 19.45 -16.11
CA GLN A 336 -4.36 19.54 -14.88
C GLN A 336 -3.46 19.89 -13.67
N ILE A 337 -2.32 19.22 -13.52
CA ILE A 337 -1.36 19.48 -12.43
C ILE A 337 -0.81 20.91 -12.51
N THR A 338 -0.49 21.37 -13.72
CA THR A 338 0.04 22.73 -13.93
C THR A 338 -0.99 23.77 -13.52
N ILE A 339 -2.26 23.58 -13.91
CA ILE A 339 -3.36 24.48 -13.53
C ILE A 339 -3.58 24.43 -12.01
N ALA A 340 -3.61 23.24 -11.41
CA ALA A 340 -3.74 23.10 -9.95
C ALA A 340 -2.61 23.82 -9.21
N ALA A 341 -1.38 23.74 -9.71
CA ALA A 341 -0.23 24.43 -9.12
C ALA A 341 -0.36 25.95 -9.19
N VAL A 342 -0.90 26.48 -10.30
CA VAL A 342 -1.16 27.92 -10.45
C VAL A 342 -2.29 28.37 -9.52
N MET A 343 -3.39 27.61 -9.46
CA MET A 343 -4.53 27.91 -8.58
C MET A 343 -4.22 27.79 -7.08
N SER A 344 -3.15 27.08 -6.72
CA SER A 344 -2.76 26.86 -5.33
C SER A 344 -1.58 27.73 -4.92
N ASP A 345 -1.27 28.80 -5.67
CA ASP A 345 -0.15 29.73 -5.45
C ASP A 345 1.12 29.02 -4.99
N LYS A 346 1.80 28.35 -5.93
CA LYS A 346 3.06 27.59 -5.73
C LYS A 346 3.84 28.03 -4.47
N TRP A 347 3.81 27.14 -3.46
CA TRP A 347 4.45 27.24 -2.15
C TRP A 347 5.86 27.82 -2.13
#